data_AF-A0A066X3E8-F1
#
_entry.id   AF-A0A066X3E8-F1
#
_cell.length_a   1.000
_cell.length_b   1.000
_cell.length_c   1.000
_cell.angle_alpha   90.00
_cell.angle_beta   90.00
_cell.angle_gamma   90.00
#
_symmetry.space_group_name_H-M   'P 1'
#
loop_
_entity.id
_entity.type
_entity.pdbx_description
1 polymer ?
#
loop_
_entity_poly.entity_id
_entity_poly.type
_entity_poly.pdbx_seq_one_letter_code
_entity_poly.pdbx_strand_id
1 'polypeptide(L)'
;MDASSLENIIRGYGISIDRHTLQAALDDPEHGTAFTEWARLHLGPDNLLSRDELALYSSLDKAGQIDKLVASQDLAVVDAPTEREIQIAIDELNRSTAAIVKQTETLKLQQDALAKLVKSNAKVEEARSDLVFQRNQKHNSERKKMMTSVEELSQSLEYKASDLEQQSQVSGKGLQQTLDTLLHSDDKLLLSLRKLGLELETQDPEDRENVEKLREICMRLIKYTVETVRTKLDRLYLEALSSAHHNGVASHPSDDVKTSQEELESLYTEILPVAQMSVEQQYLEPALKSLSSQNGQSLHRSAAAVVYIDECLDYLLDHIERLSSRIETFQSHQAATRSLLATARAELSAPVSTPKKKIPAQDLVSPIRRRNTGPGSPSRNRLNSNRGRRSSGFTEPPLEALLRSLAIAFPEDATDGPRQTAILSATLAERQAKARDVARNTQETFEGTAASQLADARLAVQLLRDSLLAESPFGDVRLVDEGIEASIAVLGQEVERVKERIERVDAGKARQRSEKRREILERWGR
;
A
#
# COMPACT_ATOMS: atom_id res chain seq x y z
N MET A 1 89.64 26.65 24.54
CA MET A 1 88.75 26.09 23.50
C MET A 1 87.67 25.40 24.28
N ASP A 2 86.41 25.77 24.09
CA ASP A 2 85.33 25.29 24.95
C ASP A 2 84.85 23.92 24.44
N ALA A 3 84.44 23.02 25.33
CA ALA A 3 84.04 21.65 24.98
C ALA A 3 82.92 21.60 23.92
N SER A 4 82.04 22.61 23.89
CA SER A 4 80.97 22.76 22.90
C SER A 4 81.49 23.12 21.50
N SER A 5 82.54 23.93 21.42
CA SER A 5 83.15 24.31 20.14
C SER A 5 83.88 23.10 19.54
N LEU A 6 84.55 22.32 20.38
CA LEU A 6 85.28 21.12 20.00
C LEU A 6 84.32 20.00 19.54
N GLU A 7 83.18 19.83 20.21
CA GLU A 7 82.12 18.90 19.79
C GLU A 7 81.52 19.27 18.42
N ASN A 8 81.23 20.55 18.19
CA ASN A 8 80.67 21.01 16.92
C ASN A 8 81.63 20.81 15.75
N ILE A 9 82.93 21.07 15.96
CA ILE A 9 83.97 20.84 14.97
C ILE A 9 84.05 19.35 14.66
N ILE A 10 84.19 18.48 15.67
CA ILE A 10 84.32 17.03 15.46
C ILE A 10 83.06 16.42 14.79
N ARG A 11 81.86 16.88 15.15
CA ARG A 11 80.61 16.48 14.47
C ARG A 11 80.57 16.90 13.00
N GLY A 12 81.10 18.08 12.67
CA GLY A 12 81.21 18.55 11.28
C GLY A 12 82.00 17.61 10.38
N TYR A 13 82.94 16.85 10.95
CA TYR A 13 83.80 15.88 10.26
C TYR A 13 83.32 14.42 10.38
N GLY A 14 82.12 14.20 10.93
CA GLY A 14 81.46 12.89 10.94
C GLY A 14 81.93 11.92 12.03
N ILE A 15 82.67 12.41 13.03
CA ILE A 15 83.06 11.62 14.20
C ILE A 15 82.09 11.95 15.34
N SER A 16 81.43 10.94 15.92
CA SER A 16 80.48 11.12 17.02
C SER A 16 81.13 10.78 18.36
N ILE A 17 81.70 11.78 19.04
CA ILE A 17 82.22 11.64 20.41
C ILE A 17 81.24 12.27 21.39
N ASP A 18 81.03 11.62 22.53
CA ASP A 18 80.08 12.06 23.56
C ASP A 18 80.64 13.23 24.38
N ARG A 19 79.82 14.27 24.59
CA ARG A 19 80.23 15.55 25.20
C ARG A 19 80.84 15.39 26.59
N HIS A 20 80.34 14.42 27.36
CA HIS A 20 80.84 14.13 28.70
C HIS A 20 82.28 13.58 28.71
N THR A 21 82.67 12.85 27.66
CA THR A 21 84.04 12.31 27.54
C THR A 21 85.05 13.39 27.16
N LEU A 22 84.65 14.35 26.31
CA LEU A 22 85.46 15.52 25.97
C LEU A 22 85.63 16.46 27.16
N GLN A 23 84.58 16.63 27.97
CA GLN A 23 84.64 17.45 29.17
C GLN A 23 85.52 16.80 30.25
N ALA A 24 85.41 15.47 30.43
CA ALA A 24 86.30 14.72 31.33
C ALA A 24 87.78 14.77 30.91
N ALA A 25 88.07 14.79 29.60
CA ALA A 25 89.43 14.93 29.07
C ALA A 25 89.97 16.37 29.17
N LEU A 26 89.09 17.38 29.16
CA LEU A 26 89.46 18.78 29.38
C LEU A 26 89.74 19.09 30.85
N ASP A 27 89.02 18.44 31.76
CA ASP A 27 89.10 18.64 33.21
C ASP A 27 90.20 17.78 33.88
N ASP A 28 90.98 17.00 33.12
CA ASP A 28 92.10 16.19 33.61
C ASP A 28 93.28 17.10 34.07
N PRO A 29 93.67 17.07 35.36
CA PRO A 29 94.61 18.04 35.94
C PRO A 29 96.04 17.96 35.39
N GLU A 30 96.46 16.86 34.76
CA GLU A 30 97.83 16.73 34.22
C GLU A 30 97.93 16.98 32.70
N HIS A 31 96.90 16.60 31.94
CA HIS A 31 96.94 16.62 30.46
C HIS A 31 95.92 17.56 29.83
N GLY A 32 94.96 18.10 30.59
CA GLY A 32 93.88 18.94 30.08
C GLY A 32 94.38 20.25 29.46
N THR A 33 95.36 20.92 30.09
CA THR A 33 95.93 22.16 29.55
C THR A 33 96.68 21.92 28.24
N ALA A 34 97.55 20.89 28.20
CA ALA A 34 98.25 20.48 26.99
C ALA A 34 97.29 20.06 25.87
N PHE A 35 96.21 19.35 26.19
CA PHE A 35 95.18 18.97 25.23
C PHE A 35 94.42 20.19 24.69
N THR A 36 94.11 21.19 25.51
CA THR A 36 93.46 22.42 25.04
C THR A 36 94.35 23.29 24.17
N GLU A 37 95.66 23.30 24.42
CA GLU A 37 96.65 24.00 23.59
C GLU A 37 96.84 23.28 22.25
N TRP A 38 96.96 21.95 22.27
CA TRP A 38 96.98 21.13 21.07
C TRP A 38 95.69 21.30 20.23
N ALA A 39 94.52 21.29 20.87
CA ALA A 39 93.24 21.49 20.20
C ALA A 39 93.12 22.90 19.61
N ARG A 40 93.63 23.93 20.29
CA ARG A 40 93.68 25.29 19.73
C ARG A 40 94.60 25.40 18.52
N LEU A 41 95.74 24.70 18.54
CA LEU A 41 96.70 24.73 17.44
C LEU A 41 96.24 23.90 16.23
N HIS A 42 95.64 22.73 16.44
CA HIS A 42 95.39 21.77 15.35
C HIS A 42 93.93 21.62 14.94
N LEU A 43 92.94 22.04 15.75
CA LEU A 43 91.51 21.97 15.41
C LEU A 43 90.93 23.35 15.04
N GLY A 44 91.76 24.27 14.53
CA GLY A 44 91.32 25.55 13.97
C GLY A 44 90.72 25.42 12.57
N PRO A 45 89.87 26.37 12.13
CA PRO A 45 89.26 26.36 10.80
C PRO A 45 90.30 26.38 9.67
N ASP A 46 91.49 26.92 9.93
CA ASP A 46 92.58 27.02 8.96
C ASP A 46 93.33 25.69 8.76
N ASN A 47 93.22 24.74 9.71
CA ASN A 47 93.95 23.47 9.71
C ASN A 47 93.06 22.26 9.41
N LEU A 48 91.75 22.46 9.25
CA LEU A 48 90.78 21.40 8.99
C LEU A 48 90.06 21.66 7.66
N LEU A 49 90.14 20.69 6.73
CA LEU A 49 89.46 20.78 5.43
C LEU A 49 87.96 20.51 5.56
N SER A 50 87.09 21.47 5.25
CA SER A 50 85.65 21.25 5.28
C SER A 50 85.21 20.06 4.43
N ARG A 51 84.02 19.50 4.69
CA ARG A 51 83.53 18.31 3.96
C ARG A 51 83.52 18.48 2.44
N ASP A 52 83.23 19.68 1.96
CA ASP A 52 83.23 20.00 0.52
C ASP A 52 84.67 20.15 -0.01
N GLU A 53 85.57 20.74 0.77
CA GLU A 53 87.00 20.83 0.45
C GLU A 53 87.69 19.47 0.46
N LEU A 54 87.33 18.56 1.38
CA LEU A 54 87.81 17.18 1.40
C LEU A 54 87.27 16.37 0.22
N ALA A 55 86.01 16.58 -0.16
CA ALA A 55 85.44 16.00 -1.38
C ALA A 55 86.18 16.52 -2.63
N LEU A 56 86.49 17.81 -2.69
CA LEU A 56 87.28 18.42 -3.75
C LEU A 56 88.72 17.88 -3.76
N TYR A 57 89.40 17.84 -2.62
CA TYR A 57 90.76 17.32 -2.48
C TYR A 57 90.81 15.84 -2.89
N SER A 58 89.90 14.99 -2.40
CA SER A 58 89.84 13.59 -2.82
C SER A 58 89.49 13.40 -4.30
N SER A 59 88.73 14.33 -4.91
CA SER A 59 88.48 14.33 -6.36
C SER A 59 89.72 14.74 -7.17
N LEU A 60 90.48 15.72 -6.68
CA LEU A 60 91.73 16.20 -7.26
C LEU A 60 92.85 15.16 -7.15
N ASP A 61 92.89 14.41 -6.05
CA ASP A 61 93.85 13.33 -5.79
C ASP A 61 93.62 12.15 -6.75
N LYS A 62 92.36 11.72 -6.89
CA LYS A 62 91.95 10.71 -7.87
C LYS A 62 92.23 11.13 -9.31
N ALA A 63 92.25 12.44 -9.59
CA ALA A 63 92.57 12.99 -10.90
C ALA A 63 94.08 13.20 -11.14
N GLY A 64 94.95 12.93 -10.15
CA GLY A 64 96.39 13.16 -10.23
C GLY A 64 96.77 14.63 -10.46
N GLN A 65 95.87 15.56 -10.12
CA GLN A 65 96.06 17.00 -10.28
C GLN A 65 96.74 17.63 -9.06
N ILE A 66 96.69 16.98 -7.89
CA ILE A 66 97.36 17.47 -6.67
C ILE A 66 98.87 17.48 -6.84
N ASP A 67 99.46 16.43 -7.41
CA ASP A 67 100.91 16.41 -7.68
C ASP A 67 101.33 17.51 -8.67
N LYS A 68 100.43 17.91 -9.57
CA LYS A 68 100.64 19.05 -10.49
C LYS A 68 100.49 20.38 -9.78
N LEU A 69 99.54 20.51 -8.86
CA LEU A 69 99.26 21.70 -8.05
C LEU A 69 100.34 21.97 -7.00
N VAL A 70 100.88 20.94 -6.37
CA VAL A 70 102.00 21.02 -5.41
C VAL A 70 103.30 21.37 -6.15
N ALA A 71 103.51 20.81 -7.35
CA ALA A 71 104.62 21.22 -8.21
C ALA A 71 104.45 22.65 -8.76
N SER A 72 103.23 23.20 -8.74
CA SER A 72 102.90 24.53 -9.28
C SER A 72 102.57 25.58 -8.20
N GLN A 73 102.74 25.29 -6.91
CA GLN A 73 102.43 26.28 -5.86
C GLN A 73 103.56 27.28 -5.67
N ASP A 74 103.46 28.36 -6.44
CA ASP A 74 103.90 29.69 -6.06
C ASP A 74 102.67 30.41 -5.45
N LEU A 75 102.48 30.27 -4.13
CA LEU A 75 101.32 30.81 -3.37
C LEU A 75 101.30 32.35 -3.26
N ALA A 76 102.14 33.05 -4.02
CA ALA A 76 102.20 34.51 -4.06
C ALA A 76 101.29 35.14 -5.13
N VAL A 77 100.62 34.34 -5.97
CA VAL A 77 99.74 34.85 -7.03
C VAL A 77 98.31 34.37 -6.80
N VAL A 78 97.68 34.89 -5.76
CA VAL A 78 96.24 35.15 -5.85
C VAL A 78 96.15 36.37 -6.75
N ASP A 79 95.98 36.14 -8.06
CA ASP A 79 95.71 37.21 -9.01
C ASP A 79 94.50 37.99 -8.50
N ALA A 80 94.69 39.27 -8.24
CA ALA A 80 93.60 40.16 -7.87
C ALA A 80 92.54 40.07 -8.97
N PRO A 81 91.24 39.94 -8.63
CA PRO A 81 90.19 39.72 -9.61
C PRO A 81 90.27 40.79 -10.69
N THR A 82 90.29 40.34 -11.94
CA THR A 82 90.54 41.24 -13.06
C THR A 82 89.35 42.19 -13.17
N GLU A 83 89.57 43.49 -13.42
CA GLU A 83 88.49 44.50 -13.58
C GLU A 83 87.36 44.03 -14.53
N ARG A 84 87.72 43.21 -15.53
CA ARG A 84 86.78 42.61 -16.48
C ARG A 84 85.89 41.53 -15.87
N GLU A 85 86.39 40.74 -14.93
CA GLU A 85 85.62 39.73 -14.18
C GLU A 85 84.66 40.41 -13.21
N ILE A 86 85.09 41.52 -12.59
CA ILE A 86 84.22 42.37 -11.76
C ILE A 86 83.07 42.93 -12.59
N GLN A 87 83.34 43.41 -13.81
CA GLN A 87 82.29 43.91 -14.72
C GLN A 87 81.33 42.82 -15.18
N ILE A 88 81.82 41.61 -15.49
CA ILE A 88 80.97 40.47 -15.82
C ILE A 88 80.08 40.06 -14.63
N ALA A 89 80.65 40.03 -13.42
CA ALA A 89 79.89 39.73 -12.20
C ALA A 89 78.83 40.82 -11.90
N ILE A 90 79.13 42.10 -12.15
CA ILE A 90 78.17 43.20 -12.03
C ILE A 90 77.05 43.05 -13.06
N ASP A 91 77.36 42.72 -14.31
CA ASP A 91 76.35 42.54 -15.37
C ASP A 91 75.47 41.31 -15.11
N GLU A 92 76.05 40.21 -14.62
CA GLU A 92 75.31 39.02 -14.21
C GLU A 92 74.43 39.29 -12.98
N LEU A 93 74.94 40.04 -11.99
CA LEU A 93 74.16 40.49 -10.84
C LEU A 93 73.01 41.42 -11.26
N ASN A 94 73.24 42.33 -12.20
CA ASN A 94 72.20 43.21 -12.75
C ASN A 94 71.14 42.42 -13.51
N ARG A 95 71.55 41.41 -14.29
CA ARG A 95 70.64 40.51 -15.00
C ARG A 95 69.82 39.66 -14.03
N SER A 96 70.44 39.15 -12.97
CA SER A 96 69.78 38.44 -11.86
C SER A 96 68.78 39.35 -11.14
N THR A 97 69.20 40.57 -10.79
CA THR A 97 68.35 41.56 -10.13
C THR A 97 67.14 41.93 -10.99
N ALA A 98 67.33 42.14 -12.30
CA ALA A 98 66.24 42.39 -13.23
C ALA A 98 65.29 41.19 -13.37
N ALA A 99 65.80 39.95 -13.33
CA ALA A 99 64.98 38.75 -13.34
C ALA A 99 64.17 38.60 -12.04
N ILE A 100 64.78 38.87 -10.88
CA ILE A 100 64.11 38.87 -9.58
C ILE A 100 63.02 39.95 -9.54
N VAL A 101 63.30 41.17 -10.02
CA VAL A 101 62.28 42.23 -10.10
C VAL A 101 61.08 41.79 -10.94
N LYS A 102 61.31 41.23 -12.13
CA LYS A 102 60.22 40.67 -12.96
C LYS A 102 59.44 39.57 -12.24
N GLN A 103 60.11 38.66 -11.54
CA GLN A 103 59.45 37.63 -10.76
C GLN A 103 58.61 38.24 -9.63
N THR A 104 59.12 39.22 -8.89
CA THR A 104 58.36 39.90 -7.84
C THR A 104 57.15 40.66 -8.39
N GLU A 105 57.26 41.28 -9.56
CA GLU A 105 56.14 41.92 -10.24
C GLU A 105 55.08 40.89 -10.64
N THR A 106 55.47 39.76 -11.23
CA THR A 106 54.52 38.69 -11.57
C THR A 106 53.84 38.09 -10.34
N LEU A 107 54.57 37.92 -9.23
CA LEU A 107 54.01 37.45 -7.96
C LEU A 107 53.03 38.46 -7.36
N LYS A 108 53.31 39.77 -7.44
CA LYS A 108 52.37 40.81 -7.03
C LYS A 108 51.08 40.76 -7.86
N LEU A 109 51.19 40.61 -9.18
CA LEU A 109 50.02 40.46 -10.05
C LEU A 109 49.21 39.19 -9.73
N GLN A 110 49.88 38.07 -9.44
CA GLN A 110 49.22 36.84 -9.01
C GLN A 110 48.56 37.00 -7.64
N GLN A 111 49.22 37.65 -6.69
CA GLN A 111 48.66 37.95 -5.37
C GLN A 111 47.40 38.82 -5.49
N ASP A 112 47.42 39.86 -6.32
CA ASP A 112 46.27 40.73 -6.56
C ASP A 112 45.12 39.98 -7.24
N ALA A 113 45.42 39.08 -8.18
CA ALA A 113 44.43 38.23 -8.82
C ALA A 113 43.78 37.26 -7.83
N LEU A 114 44.58 36.62 -6.97
CA LEU A 114 44.09 35.74 -5.90
C LEU A 114 43.25 36.52 -4.89
N ALA A 115 43.69 37.71 -4.47
CA ALA A 115 42.93 38.56 -3.57
C ALA A 115 41.56 38.96 -4.16
N LYS A 116 41.50 39.23 -5.46
CA LYS A 116 40.23 39.49 -6.18
C LYS A 116 39.35 38.24 -6.22
N LEU A 117 39.92 37.07 -6.50
CA LEU A 117 39.17 35.80 -6.50
C LEU A 117 38.61 35.47 -5.11
N VAL A 118 39.39 35.59 -4.05
CA VAL A 118 38.93 35.40 -2.66
C VAL A 118 37.78 36.33 -2.33
N LYS A 119 37.89 37.63 -2.68
CA LYS A 119 36.80 38.60 -2.49
C LYS A 119 35.56 38.24 -3.32
N SER A 120 35.72 37.75 -4.54
CA SER A 120 34.59 37.32 -5.37
C SER A 120 33.91 36.07 -4.81
N ASN A 121 34.68 35.09 -4.34
CA ASN A 121 34.16 33.87 -3.71
C ASN A 121 33.43 34.20 -2.41
N ALA A 122 33.95 35.11 -1.58
CA ALA A 122 33.25 35.55 -0.37
C ALA A 122 31.87 36.15 -0.67
N LYS A 123 31.77 36.98 -1.72
CA LYS A 123 30.49 37.55 -2.18
C LYS A 123 29.53 36.48 -2.73
N VAL A 124 30.06 35.49 -3.46
CA VAL A 124 29.26 34.38 -3.99
C VAL A 124 28.74 33.49 -2.87
N GLU A 125 29.56 33.20 -1.87
CA GLU A 125 29.13 32.42 -0.70
C GLU A 125 28.11 33.16 0.16
N GLU A 126 28.28 34.46 0.37
CA GLU A 126 27.27 35.30 1.03
C GLU A 126 25.93 35.24 0.28
N ALA A 127 25.94 35.48 -1.04
CA ALA A 127 24.75 35.39 -1.88
C ALA A 127 24.13 33.97 -1.89
N ARG A 128 24.95 32.92 -1.86
CA ARG A 128 24.49 31.53 -1.77
C ARG A 128 23.84 31.27 -0.41
N SER A 129 24.43 31.76 0.67
CA SER A 129 23.91 31.61 2.03
C SER A 129 22.55 32.31 2.19
N ASP A 130 22.39 33.51 1.63
CA ASP A 130 21.14 34.25 1.61
C ASP A 130 20.05 33.53 0.82
N LEU A 131 20.38 33.00 -0.37
CA LEU A 131 19.43 32.23 -1.17
C LEU A 131 18.99 30.94 -0.47
N VAL A 132 19.92 30.24 0.20
CA VAL A 132 19.60 29.05 1.01
C VAL A 132 18.71 29.42 2.19
N PHE A 133 19.00 30.52 2.88
CA PHE A 133 18.18 31.02 3.98
C PHE A 133 16.75 31.35 3.52
N GLN A 134 16.59 32.13 2.44
CA GLN A 134 15.29 32.47 1.87
C GLN A 134 14.51 31.21 1.44
N ARG A 135 15.18 30.24 0.81
CA ARG A 135 14.55 28.97 0.42
C ARG A 135 14.09 28.18 1.63
N ASN A 136 14.92 28.07 2.66
CA ASN A 136 14.58 27.37 3.90
C ASN A 136 13.43 28.06 4.64
N GLN A 137 13.42 29.39 4.67
CA GLN A 137 12.31 30.17 5.24
C GLN A 137 11.00 29.91 4.51
N LYS A 138 11.02 29.93 3.16
CA LYS A 138 9.84 29.62 2.35
C LYS A 138 9.35 28.19 2.61
N HIS A 139 10.23 27.20 2.56
CA HIS A 139 9.89 25.80 2.86
C HIS A 139 9.31 25.63 4.27
N ASN A 140 9.89 26.31 5.27
CA ASN A 140 9.36 26.29 6.64
C ASN A 140 7.98 26.92 6.74
N SER A 141 7.73 28.02 6.02
CA SER A 141 6.41 28.65 5.99
C SER A 141 5.36 27.78 5.30
N GLU A 142 5.71 27.11 4.20
CA GLU A 142 4.84 26.16 3.49
C GLU A 142 4.56 24.92 4.35
N ARG A 143 5.57 24.40 5.03
CA ARG A 143 5.42 23.28 5.98
C ARG A 143 4.48 23.64 7.12
N LYS A 144 4.60 24.85 7.70
CA LYS A 144 3.69 25.34 8.74
C LYS A 144 2.25 25.45 8.22
N LYS A 145 2.06 26.05 7.04
CA LYS A 145 0.74 26.14 6.40
C LYS A 145 0.12 24.77 6.12
N MET A 146 0.93 23.81 5.66
CA MET A 146 0.44 22.46 5.41
C MET A 146 0.09 21.76 6.73
N MET A 147 0.89 21.94 7.78
CA MET A 147 0.60 21.41 9.10
C MET A 147 -0.70 21.97 9.68
N THR A 148 -0.94 23.29 9.61
CA THR A 148 -2.21 23.87 10.05
C THR A 148 -3.38 23.36 9.23
N SER A 149 -3.24 23.22 7.90
CA SER A 149 -4.32 22.66 7.07
C SER A 149 -4.61 21.19 7.39
N VAL A 150 -3.60 20.40 7.76
CA VAL A 150 -3.78 19.00 8.16
C VAL A 150 -4.49 18.93 9.52
N GLU A 151 -4.13 19.79 10.47
CA GLU A 151 -4.80 19.89 11.77
C GLU A 151 -6.26 20.34 11.65
N GLU A 152 -6.55 21.32 10.79
CA GLU A 152 -7.92 21.77 10.50
C GLU A 152 -8.75 20.65 9.86
N LEU A 153 -8.18 19.92 8.89
CA LEU A 153 -8.85 18.80 8.24
C LEU A 153 -9.06 17.62 9.21
N SER A 154 -8.09 17.33 10.08
CA SER A 154 -8.23 16.27 11.09
C SER A 154 -9.31 16.60 12.11
N GLN A 155 -9.36 17.84 12.60
CA GLN A 155 -10.41 18.30 13.51
C GLN A 155 -11.80 18.25 12.83
N SER A 156 -11.89 18.66 11.56
CA SER A 156 -13.13 18.57 10.79
C SER A 156 -13.59 17.12 10.59
N LEU A 157 -12.66 16.22 10.32
CA LEU A 157 -12.95 14.80 10.12
C LEU A 157 -13.32 14.12 11.44
N GLU A 158 -12.70 14.48 12.57
CA GLU A 158 -13.08 14.03 13.91
C GLU A 158 -14.50 14.48 14.28
N TYR A 159 -14.82 15.76 14.05
CA TYR A 159 -16.18 16.28 14.27
C TYR A 159 -17.20 15.51 13.43
N LYS A 160 -16.95 15.35 12.12
CA LYS A 160 -17.86 14.59 11.23
C LYS A 160 -17.97 13.13 11.63
N ALA A 161 -16.90 12.49 12.09
CA ALA A 161 -16.94 11.13 12.57
C ALA A 161 -17.81 11.00 13.84
N SER A 162 -17.66 11.93 14.79
CA SER A 162 -18.50 11.95 16.00
C SER A 162 -19.97 12.22 15.69
N ASP A 163 -20.26 13.13 14.76
CA ASP A 163 -21.63 13.47 14.35
C ASP A 163 -22.30 12.28 13.63
N LEU A 164 -21.60 11.63 12.69
CA LEU A 164 -22.10 10.43 12.02
C LEU A 164 -22.34 9.26 13.00
N GLU A 165 -21.48 9.09 14.01
CA GLU A 165 -21.66 8.08 15.05
C GLU A 165 -22.90 8.38 15.91
N GLN A 166 -23.07 9.63 16.34
CA GLN A 166 -24.25 10.06 17.09
C GLN A 166 -25.53 9.91 16.28
N GLN A 167 -25.53 10.33 15.01
CA GLN A 167 -26.66 10.19 14.11
C GLN A 167 -27.03 8.72 13.89
N SER A 168 -26.04 7.82 13.75
CA SER A 168 -26.27 6.39 13.63
C SER A 168 -26.92 5.80 14.89
N GLN A 169 -26.49 6.22 16.09
CA GLN A 169 -27.09 5.77 17.35
C GLN A 169 -28.53 6.28 17.52
N VAL A 170 -28.79 7.56 17.23
CA VAL A 170 -30.13 8.15 17.32
C VAL A 170 -31.08 7.48 16.31
N SER A 171 -30.64 7.30 15.07
CA SER A 171 -31.44 6.64 14.04
C SER A 171 -31.72 5.18 14.39
N GLY A 172 -30.76 4.48 14.99
CA GLY A 172 -30.96 3.10 15.48
C GLY A 172 -32.02 3.00 16.57
N LYS A 173 -32.00 3.91 17.56
CA LYS A 173 -33.03 3.97 18.60
C LYS A 173 -34.41 4.35 18.04
N GLY A 174 -34.45 5.29 17.10
CA GLY A 174 -35.68 5.68 16.41
C GLY A 174 -36.30 4.52 15.63
N LEU A 175 -35.47 3.75 14.91
CA LEU A 175 -35.92 2.55 14.20
C LEU A 175 -36.49 1.50 15.16
N GLN A 176 -35.82 1.23 16.28
CA GLN A 176 -36.31 0.29 17.30
C GLN A 176 -37.68 0.71 17.83
N GLN A 177 -37.85 1.98 18.20
CA GLN A 177 -39.14 2.49 18.66
C GLN A 177 -40.24 2.33 17.60
N THR A 178 -39.95 2.65 16.33
CA THR A 178 -40.93 2.46 15.26
C THR A 178 -41.27 0.99 15.02
N LEU A 179 -40.28 0.09 15.07
CA LEU A 179 -40.47 -1.34 14.94
C LEU A 179 -41.37 -1.87 16.08
N ASP A 180 -41.07 -1.50 17.32
CA ASP A 180 -41.83 -1.92 18.49
C ASP A 180 -43.29 -1.46 18.40
N THR A 181 -43.54 -0.20 17.99
CA THR A 181 -44.91 0.30 17.82
C THR A 181 -45.68 -0.45 16.74
N LEU A 182 -44.99 -0.86 15.69
CA LEU A 182 -45.59 -1.47 14.51
C LEU A 182 -45.87 -2.97 14.74
N LEU A 183 -44.92 -3.70 15.31
CA LEU A 183 -45.13 -5.07 15.78
C LEU A 183 -46.24 -5.14 16.83
N HIS A 184 -46.32 -4.17 17.73
CA HIS A 184 -47.42 -4.10 18.69
C HIS A 184 -48.78 -3.82 18.04
N SER A 185 -48.82 -3.17 16.87
CA SER A 185 -50.04 -3.00 16.09
C SER A 185 -50.45 -4.29 15.38
N ASP A 186 -49.49 -5.05 14.86
CA ASP A 186 -49.70 -6.36 14.26
C ASP A 186 -50.19 -7.39 15.30
N ASP A 187 -49.61 -7.38 16.51
CA ASP A 187 -50.06 -8.22 17.63
C ASP A 187 -51.53 -7.93 18.00
N LYS A 188 -51.95 -6.67 17.99
CA LYS A 188 -53.36 -6.30 18.23
C LYS A 188 -54.27 -6.85 17.14
N LEU A 189 -53.83 -6.82 15.88
CA LEU A 189 -54.55 -7.40 14.76
C LEU A 189 -54.69 -8.91 14.98
N LEU A 190 -53.59 -9.62 15.26
CA LEU A 190 -53.60 -11.07 15.51
C LEU A 190 -54.51 -11.46 16.69
N LEU A 191 -54.53 -10.67 17.76
CA LEU A 191 -55.46 -10.86 18.88
C LEU A 191 -56.93 -10.69 18.44
N SER A 192 -57.22 -9.73 17.57
CA SER A 192 -58.56 -9.54 17.01
C SER A 192 -58.98 -10.69 16.09
N LEU A 193 -58.07 -11.22 15.27
CA LEU A 193 -58.31 -12.39 14.42
C LEU A 193 -58.55 -13.63 15.28
N ARG A 194 -57.78 -13.82 16.35
CA ARG A 194 -58.00 -14.92 17.30
C ARG A 194 -59.39 -14.84 17.94
N LYS A 195 -59.82 -13.65 18.33
CA LYS A 195 -61.16 -13.44 18.88
C LYS A 195 -62.23 -13.79 17.85
N LEU A 196 -62.07 -13.33 16.62
CA LEU A 196 -62.98 -13.65 15.52
C LEU A 196 -63.01 -15.16 15.23
N GLY A 197 -61.86 -15.84 15.24
CA GLY A 197 -61.78 -17.29 15.08
C GLY A 197 -62.53 -18.06 16.18
N LEU A 198 -62.41 -17.62 17.44
CA LEU A 198 -63.16 -18.18 18.56
C LEU A 198 -64.68 -17.97 18.42
N GLU A 199 -65.11 -16.80 17.90
CA GLU A 199 -66.51 -16.50 17.60
C GLU A 199 -67.07 -17.34 16.43
N LEU A 200 -66.21 -17.81 15.52
CA LEU A 200 -66.58 -18.66 14.38
C LEU A 200 -66.65 -20.16 14.74
N GLU A 201 -65.78 -20.62 15.64
CA GLU A 201 -65.68 -22.04 16.02
C GLU A 201 -66.87 -22.51 16.88
N THR A 202 -67.51 -21.59 17.59
CA THR A 202 -68.79 -21.84 18.26
C THR A 202 -69.92 -21.93 17.22
N GLN A 203 -70.14 -23.12 16.65
CA GLN A 203 -71.45 -23.44 16.06
C GLN A 203 -72.51 -23.19 17.13
N ASP A 204 -73.59 -22.47 16.78
CA ASP A 204 -74.62 -22.07 17.75
C ASP A 204 -75.16 -23.34 18.44
N PRO A 205 -74.84 -23.57 19.74
CA PRO A 205 -75.29 -24.77 20.45
C PRO A 205 -76.82 -24.79 20.53
N GLU A 206 -77.43 -23.60 20.46
CA GLU A 206 -78.87 -23.41 20.39
C GLU A 206 -79.48 -24.04 19.15
N ASP A 207 -78.84 -23.95 17.97
CA ASP A 207 -79.41 -24.50 16.72
C ASP A 207 -79.50 -26.02 16.75
N ARG A 208 -78.51 -26.70 17.34
CA ARG A 208 -78.54 -28.16 17.51
C ARG A 208 -79.60 -28.59 18.52
N GLU A 209 -79.68 -27.89 19.65
CA GLU A 209 -80.67 -28.17 20.69
C GLU A 209 -82.10 -27.89 20.19
N ASN A 210 -82.27 -26.87 19.34
CA ASN A 210 -83.54 -26.51 18.71
C ASN A 210 -84.02 -27.58 17.72
N VAL A 211 -83.11 -28.23 16.97
CA VAL A 211 -83.47 -29.38 16.09
C VAL A 211 -83.99 -30.56 16.90
N GLU A 212 -83.31 -30.88 18.00
CA GLU A 212 -83.70 -31.99 18.87
C GLU A 212 -85.06 -31.74 19.53
N LYS A 213 -85.27 -30.52 20.06
CA LYS A 213 -86.55 -30.08 20.61
C LYS A 213 -87.66 -30.11 19.56
N LEU A 214 -87.39 -29.66 18.33
CA LEU A 214 -88.36 -29.68 17.23
C LEU A 214 -88.77 -31.12 16.88
N ARG A 215 -87.81 -32.05 16.78
CA ARG A 215 -88.09 -33.47 16.54
C ARG A 215 -88.92 -34.07 17.68
N GLU A 216 -88.59 -33.75 18.93
CA GLU A 216 -89.35 -34.21 20.10
C GLU A 216 -90.81 -33.72 20.08
N ILE A 217 -91.01 -32.43 19.79
CA ILE A 217 -92.35 -31.82 19.69
C ILE A 217 -93.15 -32.45 18.54
N CYS A 218 -92.52 -32.68 17.38
CA CYS A 218 -93.17 -33.34 16.24
C CYS A 218 -93.57 -34.79 16.57
N MET A 219 -92.71 -35.56 17.24
CA MET A 219 -93.07 -36.91 17.70
C MET A 219 -94.25 -36.89 18.68
N ARG A 220 -94.27 -35.91 19.59
CA ARG A 220 -95.38 -35.74 20.54
C ARG A 220 -96.68 -35.35 19.83
N LEU A 221 -96.62 -34.50 18.81
CA LEU A 221 -97.76 -34.12 17.99
C LEU A 221 -98.31 -35.32 17.19
N ILE A 222 -97.45 -36.16 16.61
CA ILE A 222 -97.86 -37.40 15.93
C ILE A 222 -98.59 -38.31 16.92
N LYS A 223 -98.04 -38.50 18.12
CA LYS A 223 -98.70 -39.31 19.15
C LYS A 223 -100.10 -38.78 19.49
N TYR A 224 -100.24 -37.49 19.78
CA TYR A 224 -101.52 -36.90 20.15
C TYR A 224 -102.53 -36.88 18.99
N THR A 225 -102.09 -36.67 17.75
CA THR A 225 -102.99 -36.71 16.59
C THR A 225 -103.51 -38.12 16.34
N VAL A 226 -102.65 -39.14 16.43
CA VAL A 226 -103.06 -40.55 16.34
C VAL A 226 -104.04 -40.91 17.45
N GLU A 227 -103.74 -40.57 18.70
CA GLU A 227 -104.63 -40.82 19.85
C GLU A 227 -105.98 -40.08 19.69
N THR A 228 -105.97 -38.84 19.21
CA THR A 228 -107.19 -38.04 18.99
C THR A 228 -108.04 -38.61 17.85
N VAL A 229 -107.43 -39.02 16.74
CA VAL A 229 -108.16 -39.61 15.62
C VAL A 229 -108.74 -40.96 16.03
N ARG A 230 -107.97 -41.80 16.74
CA ARG A 230 -108.45 -43.08 17.27
C ARG A 230 -109.64 -42.92 18.21
N THR A 231 -109.52 -42.04 19.20
CA THR A 231 -110.62 -41.78 20.15
C THR A 231 -111.86 -41.18 19.48
N LYS A 232 -111.70 -40.33 18.46
CA LYS A 232 -112.82 -39.81 17.67
C LYS A 232 -113.51 -40.90 16.85
N LEU A 233 -112.73 -41.80 16.27
CA LEU A 233 -113.22 -42.93 15.48
C LEU A 233 -113.96 -43.93 16.38
N ASP A 234 -113.39 -44.30 17.53
CA ASP A 234 -114.04 -45.12 18.55
C ASP A 234 -115.36 -44.50 19.01
N ARG A 235 -115.39 -43.19 19.26
CA ARG A 235 -116.60 -42.45 19.64
C ARG A 235 -117.66 -42.52 18.54
N LEU A 236 -117.29 -42.27 17.29
CA LEU A 236 -118.21 -42.30 16.14
C LEU A 236 -118.74 -43.70 15.88
N TYR A 237 -117.91 -44.74 16.03
CA TYR A 237 -118.32 -46.13 15.90
C TYR A 237 -119.36 -46.50 16.97
N LEU A 238 -119.11 -46.15 18.24
CA LEU A 238 -120.08 -46.39 19.32
C LEU A 238 -121.36 -45.54 19.17
N GLU A 239 -121.26 -44.31 18.66
CA GLU A 239 -122.39 -43.45 18.34
C GLU A 239 -123.23 -44.03 17.18
N ALA A 240 -122.59 -44.59 16.16
CA ALA A 240 -123.26 -45.25 15.05
C ALA A 240 -123.95 -46.55 15.48
N LEU A 241 -123.29 -47.38 16.32
CA LEU A 241 -123.89 -48.59 16.88
C LEU A 241 -125.09 -48.27 17.79
N SER A 242 -124.99 -47.24 18.65
CA SER A 242 -126.10 -46.83 19.51
C SER A 242 -127.27 -46.23 18.71
N SER A 243 -126.98 -45.46 17.66
CA SER A 243 -127.99 -44.93 16.74
C SER A 243 -128.69 -46.04 15.94
N ALA A 244 -127.95 -47.05 15.47
CA ALA A 244 -128.51 -48.22 14.79
C ALA A 244 -129.40 -49.05 15.73
N HIS A 245 -129.04 -49.15 17.02
CA HIS A 245 -129.82 -49.85 18.03
C HIS A 245 -131.11 -49.10 18.42
N HIS A 246 -131.11 -47.76 18.41
CA HIS A 246 -132.29 -46.94 18.69
C HIS A 246 -133.30 -46.93 17.53
N ASN A 247 -132.85 -47.11 16.28
CA ASN A 247 -133.68 -47.02 15.08
C ASN A 247 -134.36 -48.35 14.65
N GLY A 248 -134.25 -49.42 15.43
CA GLY A 248 -135.12 -50.60 15.30
C GLY A 248 -135.02 -51.40 13.98
N VAL A 249 -133.87 -51.41 13.30
CA VAL A 249 -133.66 -52.24 12.10
C VAL A 249 -133.05 -53.59 12.51
N ALA A 250 -133.90 -54.61 12.61
CA ALA A 250 -133.48 -56.00 12.81
C ALA A 250 -133.81 -56.82 11.55
N SER A 251 -132.83 -56.97 10.64
CA SER A 251 -132.60 -58.17 9.81
C SER A 251 -131.35 -57.93 8.94
N HIS A 252 -130.24 -58.63 9.21
CA HIS A 252 -128.90 -58.49 8.61
C HIS A 252 -127.96 -57.33 9.04
N PRO A 253 -127.70 -57.13 10.35
CA PRO A 253 -126.63 -56.24 10.81
C PRO A 253 -125.26 -56.94 10.96
N SER A 254 -125.13 -58.25 10.71
CA SER A 254 -123.89 -58.96 11.08
C SER A 254 -122.77 -58.85 10.06
N ASP A 255 -123.05 -58.78 8.75
CA ASP A 255 -121.98 -58.68 7.74
C ASP A 255 -121.55 -57.22 7.58
N ASP A 256 -122.49 -56.27 7.48
CA ASP A 256 -122.17 -54.84 7.37
C ASP A 256 -121.41 -54.28 8.58
N VAL A 257 -121.67 -54.79 9.80
CA VAL A 257 -120.91 -54.40 11.00
C VAL A 257 -119.52 -55.03 10.99
N LYS A 258 -119.36 -56.26 10.48
CA LYS A 258 -118.05 -56.91 10.35
C LYS A 258 -117.20 -56.25 9.27
N THR A 259 -117.78 -55.93 8.12
CA THR A 259 -117.08 -55.19 7.06
C THR A 259 -116.69 -53.80 7.55
N SER A 260 -117.58 -53.09 8.25
CA SER A 260 -117.24 -51.81 8.88
C SER A 260 -116.13 -51.96 9.93
N GLN A 261 -116.12 -53.04 10.72
CA GLN A 261 -115.05 -53.30 11.68
C GLN A 261 -113.71 -53.60 10.99
N GLU A 262 -113.69 -54.41 9.94
CA GLU A 262 -112.49 -54.71 9.15
C GLU A 262 -111.94 -53.44 8.48
N GLU A 263 -112.81 -52.57 7.96
CA GLU A 263 -112.45 -51.26 7.42
C GLU A 263 -111.88 -50.33 8.50
N LEU A 264 -112.44 -50.34 9.72
CA LEU A 264 -111.90 -49.58 10.85
C LEU A 264 -110.53 -50.10 11.30
N GLU A 265 -110.35 -51.42 11.35
CA GLU A 265 -109.06 -52.04 11.66
C GLU A 265 -108.00 -51.70 10.61
N SER A 266 -108.36 -51.70 9.32
CA SER A 266 -107.50 -51.20 8.24
C SER A 266 -107.14 -49.72 8.45
N LEU A 267 -108.14 -48.87 8.74
CA LEU A 267 -107.94 -47.46 8.99
C LEU A 267 -107.02 -47.21 10.21
N TYR A 268 -107.08 -48.04 11.25
CA TYR A 268 -106.19 -47.95 12.40
C TYR A 268 -104.72 -48.20 12.08
N THR A 269 -104.43 -49.04 11.09
CA THR A 269 -103.07 -49.26 10.60
C THR A 269 -102.55 -48.09 9.76
N GLU A 270 -103.45 -47.38 9.06
CA GLU A 270 -103.10 -46.26 8.18
C GLU A 270 -103.00 -44.90 8.92
N ILE A 271 -103.70 -44.72 10.05
CA ILE A 271 -103.70 -43.47 10.81
C ILE A 271 -102.30 -43.03 11.24
N LEU A 272 -101.42 -43.96 11.67
CA LEU A 272 -100.07 -43.61 12.13
C LEU A 272 -99.17 -43.15 10.97
N PRO A 273 -99.02 -43.90 9.86
CA PRO A 273 -98.27 -43.44 8.69
C PRO A 273 -98.77 -42.10 8.13
N VAL A 274 -100.09 -41.90 8.06
CA VAL A 274 -100.68 -40.65 7.55
C VAL A 274 -100.43 -39.48 8.51
N ALA A 275 -100.57 -39.69 9.82
CA ALA A 275 -100.25 -38.67 10.82
C ALA A 275 -98.76 -38.29 10.79
N GLN A 276 -97.87 -39.28 10.69
CA GLN A 276 -96.43 -39.05 10.55
C GLN A 276 -96.13 -38.21 9.30
N MET A 277 -96.61 -38.64 8.14
CA MET A 277 -96.39 -37.90 6.89
C MET A 277 -96.96 -36.48 6.95
N SER A 278 -98.14 -36.29 7.56
CA SER A 278 -98.77 -34.98 7.69
C SER A 278 -97.97 -34.02 8.58
N VAL A 279 -97.45 -34.51 9.72
CA VAL A 279 -96.67 -33.68 10.64
C VAL A 279 -95.28 -33.40 10.07
N GLU A 280 -94.66 -34.39 9.43
CA GLU A 280 -93.38 -34.22 8.75
C GLU A 280 -93.49 -33.16 7.64
N GLN A 281 -94.53 -33.24 6.81
CA GLN A 281 -94.71 -32.32 5.68
C GLN A 281 -95.15 -30.91 6.11
N GLN A 282 -96.01 -30.78 7.13
CA GLN A 282 -96.54 -29.48 7.57
C GLN A 282 -95.59 -28.72 8.50
N TYR A 283 -94.82 -29.42 9.35
CA TYR A 283 -94.07 -28.78 10.44
C TYR A 283 -92.58 -29.10 10.40
N LEU A 284 -92.19 -30.38 10.23
CA LEU A 284 -90.78 -30.76 10.32
C LEU A 284 -89.96 -30.27 9.11
N GLU A 285 -90.40 -30.57 7.88
CA GLU A 285 -89.69 -30.16 6.67
C GLU A 285 -89.56 -28.64 6.51
N PRO A 286 -90.62 -27.83 6.72
CA PRO A 286 -90.49 -26.38 6.61
C PRO A 286 -89.55 -25.79 7.67
N ALA A 287 -89.58 -26.32 8.89
CA ALA A 287 -88.69 -25.87 9.98
C ALA A 287 -87.23 -26.29 9.76
N LEU A 288 -86.99 -27.48 9.21
CA LEU A 288 -85.65 -27.90 8.79
C LEU A 288 -85.14 -27.06 7.61
N LYS A 289 -86.01 -26.68 6.66
CA LYS A 289 -85.66 -25.77 5.56
C LYS A 289 -85.33 -24.37 6.09
N SER A 290 -86.13 -23.81 7.00
CA SER A 290 -85.82 -22.52 7.61
C SER A 290 -84.51 -22.55 8.41
N LEU A 291 -84.27 -23.62 9.18
CA LEU A 291 -83.01 -23.79 9.88
C LEU A 291 -81.82 -23.95 8.93
N SER A 292 -81.98 -24.72 7.84
CA SER A 292 -80.93 -24.84 6.81
C SER A 292 -80.62 -23.50 6.14
N SER A 293 -81.62 -22.63 5.98
CA SER A 293 -81.43 -21.28 5.44
C SER A 293 -80.70 -20.36 6.42
N GLN A 294 -80.97 -20.49 7.73
CA GLN A 294 -80.22 -19.81 8.79
C GLN A 294 -78.78 -20.33 8.87
N ASN A 295 -78.57 -21.63 8.75
CA ASN A 295 -77.25 -22.25 8.66
C ASN A 295 -76.49 -21.82 7.37
N GLY A 296 -77.21 -21.53 6.29
CA GLY A 296 -76.63 -20.89 5.11
C GLY A 296 -76.11 -19.48 5.38
N GLN A 297 -76.80 -18.71 6.23
CA GLN A 297 -76.36 -17.36 6.66
C GLN A 297 -75.16 -17.43 7.62
N SER A 298 -75.13 -18.39 8.55
CA SER A 298 -73.97 -18.60 9.42
C SER A 298 -72.74 -19.06 8.62
N LEU A 299 -72.94 -19.91 7.61
CA LEU A 299 -71.89 -20.31 6.67
C LEU A 299 -71.41 -19.16 5.78
N HIS A 300 -72.29 -18.25 5.38
CA HIS A 300 -71.88 -17.04 4.66
C HIS A 300 -71.08 -16.09 5.56
N ARG A 301 -71.49 -15.93 6.83
CA ARG A 301 -70.75 -15.14 7.83
C ARG A 301 -69.38 -15.76 8.12
N SER A 302 -69.29 -17.08 8.25
CA SER A 302 -68.01 -17.76 8.47
C SER A 302 -67.11 -17.66 7.23
N ALA A 303 -67.66 -17.81 6.02
CA ALA A 303 -66.91 -17.61 4.78
C ALA A 303 -66.38 -16.18 4.66
N ALA A 304 -67.21 -15.16 4.95
CA ALA A 304 -66.78 -13.75 4.93
C ALA A 304 -65.69 -13.47 5.98
N ALA A 305 -65.79 -14.06 7.17
CA ALA A 305 -64.78 -13.92 8.21
C ALA A 305 -63.48 -14.66 7.87
N VAL A 306 -63.54 -15.81 7.20
CA VAL A 306 -62.33 -16.51 6.70
C VAL A 306 -61.63 -15.67 5.62
N VAL A 307 -62.37 -15.08 4.68
CA VAL A 307 -61.80 -14.16 3.68
C VAL A 307 -61.15 -12.95 4.36
N TYR A 308 -61.81 -12.37 5.37
CA TYR A 308 -61.22 -11.28 6.15
C TYR A 308 -59.94 -11.70 6.90
N ILE A 309 -59.92 -12.91 7.48
CA ILE A 309 -58.72 -13.45 8.13
C ILE A 309 -57.59 -13.61 7.11
N ASP A 310 -57.89 -14.16 5.93
CA ASP A 310 -56.95 -14.35 4.82
C ASP A 310 -56.34 -13.01 4.36
N GLU A 311 -57.19 -12.02 4.06
CA GLU A 311 -56.77 -10.67 3.69
C GLU A 311 -55.90 -10.01 4.77
N CYS A 312 -56.23 -10.22 6.04
CA CYS A 312 -55.44 -9.71 7.16
C CYS A 312 -54.09 -10.40 7.30
N LEU A 313 -54.02 -11.71 7.05
CA LEU A 313 -52.77 -12.47 7.07
C LEU A 313 -51.87 -12.08 5.89
N ASP A 314 -52.44 -11.90 4.69
CA ASP A 314 -51.73 -11.37 3.52
C ASP A 314 -51.18 -9.96 3.79
N TYR A 315 -51.98 -9.09 4.42
CA TYR A 315 -51.51 -7.78 4.86
C TYR A 315 -50.33 -7.88 5.82
N LEU A 316 -50.39 -8.77 6.82
CA LEU A 316 -49.29 -8.96 7.77
C LEU A 316 -48.03 -9.51 7.08
N LEU A 317 -48.17 -10.41 6.12
CA LEU A 317 -47.03 -10.95 5.36
C LEU A 317 -46.35 -9.86 4.51
N ASP A 318 -47.11 -9.14 3.69
CA ASP A 318 -46.59 -8.03 2.86
C ASP A 318 -45.99 -6.93 3.74
N HIS A 319 -46.59 -6.67 4.90
CA HIS A 319 -46.05 -5.73 5.87
C HIS A 319 -44.70 -6.17 6.45
N ILE A 320 -44.57 -7.43 6.89
CA ILE A 320 -43.32 -7.99 7.41
C ILE A 320 -42.23 -8.03 6.33
N GLU A 321 -42.57 -8.36 5.09
CA GLU A 321 -41.62 -8.33 3.97
C GLU A 321 -41.10 -6.92 3.67
N ARG A 322 -41.98 -5.91 3.70
CA ARG A 322 -41.56 -4.51 3.55
C ARG A 322 -40.73 -4.02 4.73
N LEU A 323 -41.02 -4.50 5.93
CA LEU A 323 -40.23 -4.16 7.12
C LEU A 323 -38.86 -4.83 7.08
N SER A 324 -38.77 -6.10 6.71
CA SER A 324 -37.50 -6.80 6.58
C SER A 324 -36.61 -6.12 5.53
N SER A 325 -37.14 -5.77 4.35
CA SER A 325 -36.35 -5.07 3.32
C SER A 325 -35.85 -3.70 3.80
N ARG A 326 -36.65 -2.97 4.57
CA ARG A 326 -36.25 -1.69 5.18
C ARG A 326 -35.20 -1.86 6.28
N ILE A 327 -35.29 -2.93 7.07
CA ILE A 327 -34.29 -3.24 8.10
C ILE A 327 -32.98 -3.66 7.46
N GLU A 328 -33.00 -4.47 6.40
CA GLU A 328 -31.82 -4.88 5.65
C GLU A 328 -31.11 -3.67 5.01
N THR A 329 -31.86 -2.78 4.37
CA THR A 329 -31.30 -1.54 3.82
C THR A 329 -30.71 -0.67 4.93
N PHE A 330 -31.41 -0.50 6.06
CA PHE A 330 -30.86 0.23 7.21
C PHE A 330 -29.60 -0.42 7.78
N GLN A 331 -29.56 -1.75 7.90
CA GLN A 331 -28.40 -2.50 8.38
C GLN A 331 -27.21 -2.34 7.43
N SER A 332 -27.44 -2.36 6.12
CA SER A 332 -26.41 -2.10 5.11
C SER A 332 -25.85 -0.68 5.22
N HIS A 333 -26.71 0.32 5.44
CA HIS A 333 -26.29 1.70 5.70
C HIS A 333 -25.48 1.80 6.99
N GLN A 334 -25.90 1.13 8.07
CA GLN A 334 -25.18 1.11 9.34
C GLN A 334 -23.81 0.41 9.23
N ALA A 335 -23.70 -0.66 8.44
CA ALA A 335 -22.44 -1.32 8.17
C ALA A 335 -21.49 -0.42 7.36
N ALA A 336 -22.02 0.27 6.34
CA ALA A 336 -21.25 1.22 5.54
C ALA A 336 -20.75 2.39 6.39
N THR A 337 -21.59 3.01 7.21
CA THR A 337 -21.18 4.11 8.11
C THR A 337 -20.15 3.66 9.13
N ARG A 338 -20.30 2.46 9.72
CA ARG A 338 -19.27 1.88 10.61
C ARG A 338 -17.95 1.65 9.90
N SER A 339 -17.95 1.17 8.66
CA SER A 339 -16.71 1.01 7.89
C SER A 339 -16.04 2.36 7.60
N LEU A 340 -16.83 3.38 7.22
CA LEU A 340 -16.33 4.73 6.99
C LEU A 340 -15.75 5.32 8.28
N LEU A 341 -16.42 5.16 9.41
CA LEU A 341 -15.91 5.58 10.72
C LEU A 341 -14.61 4.85 11.10
N ALA A 342 -14.53 3.54 10.82
CA ALA A 342 -13.30 2.78 11.07
C ALA A 342 -12.14 3.28 10.20
N THR A 343 -12.38 3.54 8.91
CA THR A 343 -11.36 4.11 8.01
C THR A 343 -10.97 5.53 8.43
N ALA A 344 -11.93 6.38 8.79
CA ALA A 344 -11.69 7.74 9.27
C ALA A 344 -10.83 7.74 10.55
N ARG A 345 -11.13 6.85 11.51
CA ARG A 345 -10.34 6.69 12.73
C ARG A 345 -8.95 6.13 12.45
N ALA A 346 -8.82 5.19 11.50
CA ALA A 346 -7.51 4.67 11.09
C ALA A 346 -6.63 5.78 10.50
N GLU A 347 -7.18 6.62 9.62
CA GLU A 347 -6.49 7.78 9.04
C GLU A 347 -6.14 8.84 10.09
N LEU A 348 -7.00 9.09 11.09
CA LEU A 348 -6.68 9.99 12.22
C LEU A 348 -5.56 9.43 13.11
N SER A 349 -5.52 8.11 13.29
CA SER A 349 -4.51 7.45 14.12
C SER A 349 -3.16 7.26 13.42
N ALA A 350 -3.13 7.38 12.09
CA ALA A 350 -1.92 7.23 11.31
C ALA A 350 -0.97 8.40 11.63
N PRO A 351 0.23 8.15 12.18
CA PRO A 351 1.16 9.21 12.47
C PRO A 351 1.59 9.88 11.17
N VAL A 352 1.35 11.18 11.04
CA VAL A 352 1.90 12.01 9.96
C VAL A 352 3.42 11.81 10.00
N SER A 353 3.95 11.09 9.00
CA SER A 353 5.37 10.80 8.90
C SER A 353 6.13 12.12 8.80
N THR A 354 6.59 12.63 9.94
CA THR A 354 7.46 13.78 9.98
C THR A 354 8.74 13.34 9.27
N PRO A 355 9.19 14.05 8.22
CA PRO A 355 10.43 13.66 7.55
C PRO A 355 11.53 13.74 8.60
N LYS A 356 12.10 12.56 8.93
CA LYS A 356 13.26 12.43 9.81
C LYS A 356 14.25 13.49 9.41
N LYS A 357 14.60 14.35 10.37
CA LYS A 357 15.57 15.44 10.26
C LYS A 357 16.81 14.86 9.56
N LYS A 358 16.97 15.10 8.26
CA LYS A 358 18.17 14.69 7.55
C LYS A 358 19.32 15.41 8.23
N ILE A 359 20.20 14.62 8.82
CA ILE A 359 21.56 15.02 9.19
C ILE A 359 22.13 15.80 7.99
N PRO A 360 22.84 16.94 8.18
CA PRO A 360 23.41 17.67 7.07
C PRO A 360 24.46 16.78 6.39
N ALA A 361 24.03 16.07 5.35
CA ALA A 361 24.93 15.37 4.45
C ALA A 361 25.73 16.45 3.73
N GLN A 362 27.05 16.34 3.89
CA GLN A 362 28.06 17.09 3.18
C GLN A 362 27.73 17.21 1.70
N ASP A 363 28.16 18.34 1.14
CA ASP A 363 28.14 18.71 -0.27
C ASP A 363 28.30 17.52 -1.23
N LEU A 364 27.17 17.00 -1.69
CA LEU A 364 27.12 16.30 -2.96
C LEU A 364 26.90 17.37 -4.04
N VAL A 365 28.00 17.76 -4.66
CA VAL A 365 28.06 18.55 -5.89
C VAL A 365 27.17 17.87 -6.93
N SER A 366 25.95 18.37 -7.08
CA SER A 366 25.09 18.00 -8.21
C SER A 366 25.60 18.68 -9.49
N PRO A 367 25.61 17.99 -10.64
CA PRO A 367 26.21 18.48 -11.86
C PRO A 367 25.43 19.67 -12.41
N ILE A 368 26.17 20.73 -12.74
CA ILE A 368 25.69 21.93 -13.41
C ILE A 368 25.11 21.52 -14.77
N ARG A 369 23.78 21.35 -14.83
CA ARG A 369 23.05 21.33 -16.11
C ARG A 369 23.15 22.73 -16.70
N ARG A 370 24.03 22.89 -17.71
CA ARG A 370 24.02 24.05 -18.61
C ARG A 370 22.64 24.14 -19.26
N ARG A 371 21.84 25.13 -18.84
CA ARG A 371 20.59 25.48 -19.51
C ARG A 371 20.97 26.30 -20.75
N ASN A 372 20.91 25.66 -21.91
CA ASN A 372 20.95 26.35 -23.19
C ASN A 372 19.79 27.35 -23.25
N THR A 373 20.12 28.63 -23.38
CA THR A 373 19.22 29.71 -23.73
C THR A 373 18.98 29.67 -25.23
N GLY A 374 17.91 29.01 -25.67
CA GLY A 374 17.32 29.19 -26.98
C GLY A 374 16.05 30.06 -26.86
N PRO A 375 15.91 31.14 -27.65
CA PRO A 375 14.70 31.95 -27.66
C PRO A 375 13.67 31.32 -28.61
N GLY A 376 12.43 31.17 -28.15
CA GLY A 376 11.28 30.94 -29.03
C GLY A 376 10.46 29.69 -28.73
N SER A 377 9.49 29.82 -27.82
CA SER A 377 8.10 29.46 -28.14
C SER A 377 7.13 29.85 -27.02
N PRO A 378 5.86 30.08 -27.36
CA PRO A 378 5.10 31.19 -26.81
C PRO A 378 4.26 30.79 -25.59
N SER A 379 4.22 31.73 -24.64
CA SER A 379 3.21 31.80 -23.60
C SER A 379 1.82 31.84 -24.25
N ARG A 380 1.04 30.77 -24.05
CA ARG A 380 -0.40 30.78 -24.32
C ARG A 380 -1.07 31.66 -23.27
N ASN A 381 -1.24 32.92 -23.62
CA ASN A 381 -2.27 33.79 -23.07
C ASN A 381 -3.62 33.07 -23.17
N ARG A 382 -4.18 32.63 -22.05
CA ARG A 382 -5.63 32.49 -21.95
C ARG A 382 -6.16 33.79 -21.39
N LEU A 383 -6.83 34.51 -22.28
CA LEU A 383 -7.60 35.69 -21.97
C LEU A 383 -8.60 35.37 -20.86
N ASN A 384 -8.60 36.26 -19.87
CA ASN A 384 -9.79 36.62 -19.12
C ASN A 384 -10.92 36.93 -20.09
N SER A 385 -11.98 36.12 -20.07
CA SER A 385 -13.31 36.61 -20.39
C SER A 385 -14.02 36.96 -19.09
N ASN A 386 -14.54 38.17 -19.12
CA ASN A 386 -15.06 38.95 -18.03
C ASN A 386 -16.56 38.64 -17.79
N ARG A 387 -16.99 38.93 -16.56
CA ARG A 387 -18.30 39.52 -16.18
C ARG A 387 -19.55 38.62 -16.18
N GLY A 388 -19.93 38.29 -14.94
CA GLY A 388 -21.30 37.97 -14.54
C GLY A 388 -21.55 38.28 -13.06
N ARG A 389 -21.17 39.48 -12.60
CA ARG A 389 -21.55 40.00 -11.28
C ARG A 389 -23.03 40.34 -11.33
N ARG A 390 -23.91 39.44 -10.87
CA ARG A 390 -25.30 39.76 -10.53
C ARG A 390 -25.64 39.17 -9.17
N SER A 391 -25.58 40.04 -8.18
CA SER A 391 -26.33 39.94 -6.94
C SER A 391 -27.83 40.06 -7.26
N SER A 392 -28.55 38.94 -7.28
CA SER A 392 -30.00 38.90 -7.12
C SER A 392 -30.40 37.45 -6.85
N GLY A 393 -31.06 37.21 -5.71
CA GLY A 393 -31.45 35.89 -5.25
C GLY A 393 -32.43 35.19 -6.17
N PHE A 394 -31.89 34.31 -7.02
CA PHE A 394 -32.62 33.15 -7.53
C PHE A 394 -31.82 31.92 -7.07
N THR A 395 -32.48 31.06 -6.30
CA THR A 395 -31.97 29.74 -5.93
C THR A 395 -31.80 28.92 -7.20
N GLU A 396 -30.59 28.89 -7.72
CA GLU A 396 -30.22 27.99 -8.81
C GLU A 396 -30.47 26.54 -8.34
N PRO A 397 -31.17 25.71 -9.12
CA PRO A 397 -31.46 24.35 -8.71
C PRO A 397 -30.13 23.60 -8.46
N PRO A 398 -30.02 22.84 -7.36
CA PRO A 398 -28.75 22.27 -6.90
C PRO A 398 -28.08 21.36 -7.94
N LEU A 399 -28.86 20.78 -8.85
CA LEU A 399 -28.39 19.98 -9.97
C LEU A 399 -27.52 20.80 -10.94
N GLU A 400 -27.92 22.02 -11.30
CA GLU A 400 -27.18 22.88 -12.24
C GLU A 400 -25.86 23.38 -11.64
N ALA A 401 -25.86 23.69 -10.35
CA ALA A 401 -24.64 24.02 -9.61
C ALA A 401 -23.65 22.84 -9.57
N LEU A 402 -24.16 21.61 -9.39
CA LEU A 402 -23.36 20.38 -9.41
C LEU A 402 -22.80 20.10 -10.81
N LEU A 403 -23.62 20.26 -11.86
CA LEU A 403 -23.17 20.05 -13.23
C LEU A 403 -22.10 21.06 -13.64
N ARG A 404 -22.23 22.31 -13.20
CA ARG A 404 -21.19 23.34 -13.41
C ARG A 404 -19.92 23.05 -12.64
N SER A 405 -20.00 22.59 -11.38
CA SER A 405 -18.82 22.20 -10.61
C SER A 405 -18.11 20.98 -11.23
N LEU A 406 -18.87 20.08 -11.85
CA LEU A 406 -18.34 18.98 -12.65
C LEU A 406 -17.91 19.37 -14.06
N ALA A 407 -18.04 20.65 -14.47
CA ALA A 407 -17.76 21.15 -15.82
C ALA A 407 -18.50 20.37 -16.94
N ILE A 408 -19.77 20.04 -16.71
CA ILE A 408 -20.67 19.41 -17.68
C ILE A 408 -21.69 20.46 -18.12
N ALA A 409 -21.73 20.77 -19.41
CA ALA A 409 -22.69 21.71 -19.99
C ALA A 409 -23.72 20.94 -20.81
N PHE A 410 -25.01 21.18 -20.56
CA PHE A 410 -26.08 20.69 -21.41
C PHE A 410 -26.40 21.71 -22.51
N PRO A 411 -26.77 21.26 -23.72
CA PRO A 411 -27.40 22.13 -24.71
C PRO A 411 -28.71 22.70 -24.15
N GLU A 412 -28.99 23.98 -24.36
CA GLU A 412 -30.18 24.68 -23.84
C GLU A 412 -31.53 24.03 -24.25
N ASP A 413 -31.51 23.18 -25.28
CA ASP A 413 -32.69 22.48 -25.82
C ASP A 413 -32.97 21.10 -25.18
N ALA A 414 -32.12 20.62 -24.27
CA ALA A 414 -32.26 19.29 -23.68
C ALA A 414 -33.08 19.33 -22.39
N THR A 415 -34.36 19.71 -22.45
CA THR A 415 -35.28 19.65 -21.30
C THR A 415 -35.85 18.25 -21.03
N ASP A 416 -35.65 17.32 -21.96
CA ASP A 416 -36.13 15.94 -21.82
C ASP A 416 -35.20 15.11 -20.94
N GLY A 417 -35.72 14.63 -19.81
CA GLY A 417 -35.03 13.73 -18.88
C GLY A 417 -34.23 12.58 -19.54
N PRO A 418 -34.75 11.85 -20.55
CA PRO A 418 -33.98 10.77 -21.19
C PRO A 418 -32.81 11.26 -22.06
N ARG A 419 -32.86 12.49 -22.59
CA ARG A 419 -31.75 13.08 -23.36
C ARG A 419 -30.64 13.56 -22.43
N GLN A 420 -31.01 14.13 -21.27
CA GLN A 420 -30.06 14.53 -20.25
C GLN A 420 -29.29 13.31 -19.68
N THR A 421 -29.99 12.20 -19.39
CA THR A 421 -29.34 10.98 -18.89
C THR A 421 -28.41 10.35 -19.93
N ALA A 422 -28.76 10.40 -21.22
CA ALA A 422 -27.90 9.92 -22.30
C ALA A 422 -26.61 10.75 -22.45
N ILE A 423 -26.67 12.07 -22.29
CA ILE A 423 -25.49 12.94 -22.32
C ILE A 423 -24.62 12.71 -21.07
N LEU A 424 -25.23 12.51 -19.90
CA LEU A 424 -24.49 12.19 -18.67
C LEU A 424 -23.80 10.82 -18.75
N SER A 425 -24.46 9.81 -19.30
CA SER A 425 -23.85 8.49 -19.48
C SER A 425 -22.72 8.52 -20.50
N ALA A 426 -22.87 9.27 -21.61
CA ALA A 426 -21.81 9.47 -22.58
C ALA A 426 -20.59 10.22 -21.99
N THR A 427 -20.82 11.30 -21.24
CA THR A 427 -19.74 12.07 -20.59
C THR A 427 -19.06 11.27 -19.48
N LEU A 428 -19.80 10.43 -18.74
CA LEU A 428 -19.23 9.49 -17.78
C LEU A 428 -18.34 8.47 -18.50
N ALA A 429 -18.83 7.85 -19.57
CA ALA A 429 -18.06 6.88 -20.35
C ALA A 429 -16.78 7.49 -20.93
N GLU A 430 -16.85 8.72 -21.46
CA GLU A 430 -15.69 9.46 -21.98
C GLU A 430 -14.67 9.74 -20.86
N ARG A 431 -15.12 10.22 -19.69
CA ARG A 431 -14.24 10.47 -18.54
C ARG A 431 -13.61 9.20 -18.01
N GLN A 432 -14.36 8.10 -17.99
CA GLN A 432 -13.85 6.80 -17.55
C GLN A 432 -12.82 6.25 -18.55
N ALA A 433 -13.05 6.39 -19.85
CA ALA A 433 -12.07 6.03 -20.87
C ALA A 433 -10.79 6.87 -20.72
N LYS A 434 -10.92 8.19 -20.58
CA LYS A 434 -9.78 9.10 -20.37
C LYS A 434 -9.01 8.79 -19.09
N ALA A 435 -9.70 8.43 -18.01
CA ALA A 435 -9.06 8.02 -16.76
C ALA A 435 -8.25 6.73 -16.94
N ARG A 436 -8.78 5.74 -17.67
CA ARG A 436 -8.04 4.52 -18.02
C ARG A 436 -6.83 4.83 -18.90
N ASP A 437 -6.96 5.71 -19.88
CA ASP A 437 -5.86 6.12 -20.76
C ASP A 437 -4.76 6.85 -19.99
N VAL A 438 -5.13 7.77 -19.09
CA VAL A 438 -4.16 8.45 -18.22
C VAL A 438 -3.46 7.43 -17.32
N ALA A 439 -4.20 6.51 -16.69
CA ALA A 439 -3.61 5.46 -15.86
C ALA A 439 -2.63 4.59 -16.64
N ARG A 440 -3.00 4.18 -17.86
CA ARG A 440 -2.13 3.40 -18.75
C ARG A 440 -0.88 4.19 -19.13
N ASN A 441 -1.02 5.44 -19.55
CA ASN A 441 0.13 6.28 -19.91
C ASN A 441 1.05 6.55 -18.72
N THR A 442 0.51 6.73 -17.50
CA THR A 442 1.33 6.87 -16.29
C THR A 442 2.07 5.60 -15.95
N GLN A 443 1.44 4.44 -16.15
CA GLN A 443 2.06 3.13 -15.95
C GLN A 443 3.17 2.90 -16.97
N GLU A 444 2.91 3.12 -18.26
CA GLU A 444 3.92 3.01 -19.33
C GLU A 444 5.11 3.95 -19.10
N THR A 445 4.84 5.19 -18.66
CA THR A 445 5.91 6.15 -18.34
C THR A 445 6.72 5.71 -17.12
N PHE A 446 6.04 5.22 -16.08
CA PHE A 446 6.69 4.68 -14.89
C PHE A 446 7.57 3.48 -15.24
N GLU A 447 7.03 2.50 -15.97
CA GLU A 447 7.77 1.32 -16.44
C GLU A 447 8.96 1.71 -17.31
N GLY A 448 8.81 2.66 -18.23
CA GLY A 448 9.90 3.18 -19.04
C GLY A 448 11.02 3.81 -18.22
N THR A 449 10.67 4.66 -17.25
CA THR A 449 11.66 5.29 -16.36
C THR A 449 12.32 4.31 -15.38
N ALA A 450 11.57 3.33 -14.89
CA ALA A 450 12.10 2.28 -14.03
C ALA A 450 13.06 1.37 -14.82
N ALA A 451 12.70 0.98 -16.04
CA ALA A 451 13.55 0.19 -16.92
C ALA A 451 14.84 0.92 -17.27
N SER A 452 14.80 2.22 -17.57
CA SER A 452 16.00 3.00 -17.84
C SER A 452 16.91 3.11 -16.60
N GLN A 453 16.34 3.36 -15.42
CA GLN A 453 17.13 3.41 -14.18
C GLN A 453 17.75 2.06 -13.82
N LEU A 454 17.03 0.96 -14.03
CA LEU A 454 17.57 -0.39 -13.83
C LEU A 454 18.66 -0.74 -14.85
N ALA A 455 18.52 -0.30 -16.11
CA ALA A 455 19.56 -0.47 -17.12
C ALA A 455 20.82 0.33 -16.76
N ASP A 456 20.66 1.59 -16.35
CA ASP A 456 21.78 2.44 -15.88
C ASP A 456 22.46 1.85 -14.65
N ALA A 457 21.68 1.36 -13.67
CA ALA A 457 22.22 0.71 -12.48
C ALA A 457 22.97 -0.59 -12.83
N ARG A 458 22.43 -1.40 -13.76
CA ARG A 458 23.09 -2.61 -14.25
C ARG A 458 24.39 -2.27 -14.96
N LEU A 459 24.41 -1.23 -15.78
CA LEU A 459 25.62 -0.74 -16.45
C LEU A 459 26.64 -0.23 -15.43
N ALA A 460 26.22 0.51 -14.41
CA ALA A 460 27.11 0.96 -13.34
C ALA A 460 27.70 -0.22 -12.56
N VAL A 461 26.89 -1.24 -12.24
CA VAL A 461 27.37 -2.47 -11.59
C VAL A 461 28.33 -3.24 -12.51
N GLN A 462 28.07 -3.30 -13.81
CA GLN A 462 29.00 -3.88 -14.78
C GLN A 462 30.32 -3.11 -14.83
N LEU A 463 30.29 -1.78 -14.91
CA LEU A 463 31.51 -0.96 -14.88
C LEU A 463 32.29 -1.12 -13.57
N LEU A 464 31.61 -1.19 -12.43
CA LEU A 464 32.26 -1.45 -11.14
C LEU A 464 32.87 -2.84 -11.11
N ARG A 465 32.15 -3.84 -11.59
CA ARG A 465 32.65 -5.21 -11.72
C ARG A 465 33.87 -5.25 -12.64
N ASP A 466 33.80 -4.62 -13.81
CA ASP A 466 34.88 -4.59 -14.79
C ASP A 466 36.09 -3.82 -14.25
N SER A 467 35.88 -2.74 -13.48
CA SER A 467 36.96 -2.02 -12.80
C SER A 467 37.62 -2.85 -11.69
N LEU A 468 36.84 -3.57 -10.88
CA LEU A 468 37.37 -4.45 -9.83
C LEU A 468 38.09 -5.66 -10.43
N LEU A 469 37.57 -6.17 -11.55
CA LEU A 469 38.14 -7.30 -12.27
C LEU A 469 39.38 -6.87 -13.06
N ALA A 470 39.47 -5.64 -13.58
CA ALA A 470 40.65 -5.13 -14.27
C ALA A 470 41.91 -5.07 -13.37
N GLU A 471 41.74 -4.83 -12.07
CA GLU A 471 42.84 -4.88 -11.09
C GLU A 471 43.11 -6.30 -10.56
N SER A 472 42.28 -7.28 -10.94
CA SER A 472 42.37 -8.67 -10.49
C SER A 472 43.01 -9.56 -11.56
N PRO A 473 43.84 -10.56 -11.18
CA PRO A 473 44.34 -11.56 -12.13
C PRO A 473 43.23 -12.43 -12.76
N PHE A 474 41.99 -12.32 -12.26
CA PHE A 474 40.80 -13.00 -12.78
C PHE A 474 39.95 -12.12 -13.72
N GLY A 475 40.47 -10.97 -14.15
CA GLY A 475 39.72 -10.01 -14.95
C GLY A 475 39.45 -10.44 -16.38
N ASP A 476 40.44 -11.06 -17.01
CA ASP A 476 40.24 -11.80 -18.24
C ASP A 476 39.90 -13.25 -17.90
N VAL A 477 38.85 -13.78 -18.52
CA VAL A 477 38.55 -15.22 -18.46
C VAL A 477 39.65 -15.96 -19.23
N ARG A 478 40.77 -16.23 -18.56
CA ARG A 478 41.82 -17.11 -19.05
C ARG A 478 41.34 -18.53 -18.80
N LEU A 479 40.96 -19.23 -19.87
CA LEU A 479 40.54 -20.64 -19.83
C LEU A 479 41.70 -21.61 -19.55
N VAL A 480 42.91 -21.07 -19.37
CA VAL A 480 44.13 -21.85 -19.12
C VAL A 480 44.70 -21.41 -17.79
N ASP A 481 44.91 -22.37 -16.90
CA ASP A 481 45.52 -22.17 -15.58
C ASP A 481 47.03 -21.92 -15.76
N GLU A 482 47.51 -20.76 -15.31
CA GLU A 482 48.93 -20.37 -15.38
C GLU A 482 49.83 -21.38 -14.65
N GLY A 483 49.32 -22.05 -13.61
CA GLY A 483 50.04 -23.12 -12.93
C GLY A 483 50.24 -24.36 -13.80
N ILE A 484 49.25 -24.68 -14.64
CA ILE A 484 49.33 -25.79 -15.60
C ILE A 484 50.31 -25.44 -16.72
N GLU A 485 50.27 -24.22 -17.27
CA GLU A 485 51.26 -23.79 -18.28
C GLU A 485 52.69 -23.81 -17.75
N ALA A 486 52.91 -23.32 -16.52
CA ALA A 486 54.21 -23.39 -15.87
C ALA A 486 54.67 -24.84 -15.68
N SER A 487 53.76 -25.73 -15.27
CA SER A 487 54.08 -27.16 -15.11
C SER A 487 54.41 -27.85 -16.45
N ILE A 488 53.71 -27.49 -17.54
CA ILE A 488 53.98 -27.98 -18.90
C ILE A 488 55.35 -27.47 -19.39
N ALA A 489 55.67 -26.21 -19.12
CA ALA A 489 56.98 -25.64 -19.46
C ALA A 489 58.12 -26.35 -18.69
N VAL A 490 57.92 -26.64 -17.41
CA VAL A 490 58.88 -27.41 -16.60
C VAL A 490 59.01 -28.85 -17.13
N LEU A 491 57.91 -29.53 -17.43
CA LEU A 491 57.94 -30.86 -18.05
C LEU A 491 58.69 -30.84 -19.39
N GLY A 492 58.48 -29.80 -20.21
CA GLY A 492 59.20 -29.63 -21.48
C GLY A 492 60.72 -29.52 -21.27
N GLN A 493 61.16 -28.75 -20.27
CA GLN A 493 62.58 -28.66 -19.91
C GLN A 493 63.14 -29.98 -19.38
N GLU A 494 62.36 -30.72 -18.58
CA GLU A 494 62.77 -32.03 -18.07
C GLU A 494 62.88 -33.08 -19.18
N VAL A 495 61.94 -33.08 -20.13
CA VAL A 495 62.00 -33.94 -21.32
C VAL A 495 63.24 -33.63 -22.16
N GLU A 496 63.57 -32.35 -22.37
CA GLU A 496 64.78 -32.00 -23.13
C GLU A 496 66.06 -32.44 -22.39
N ARG A 497 66.12 -32.29 -21.06
CA ARG A 497 67.22 -32.84 -20.26
C ARG A 497 67.32 -34.35 -20.34
N VAL A 498 66.19 -35.06 -20.37
CA VAL A 498 66.15 -36.52 -20.52
C VAL A 498 66.64 -36.91 -21.91
N LYS A 499 66.21 -36.20 -22.95
CA LYS A 499 66.65 -36.40 -24.33
C LYS A 499 68.16 -36.19 -24.47
N GLU A 500 68.71 -35.11 -23.92
CA GLU A 500 70.16 -34.89 -23.88
C GLU A 500 70.92 -35.99 -23.12
N ARG A 501 70.34 -36.54 -22.04
CA ARG A 501 70.94 -37.67 -21.32
C ARG A 501 70.92 -38.95 -22.15
N ILE A 502 69.84 -39.21 -22.89
CA ILE A 502 69.73 -40.35 -23.80
C ILE A 502 70.77 -40.22 -24.92
N GLU A 503 70.86 -39.06 -25.56
CA GLU A 503 71.85 -38.80 -26.61
C GLU A 503 73.29 -39.00 -26.10
N ARG A 504 73.59 -38.57 -24.87
CA ARG A 504 74.89 -38.85 -24.22
C ARG A 504 75.14 -40.34 -23.97
N VAL A 505 74.12 -41.09 -23.54
CA VAL A 505 74.24 -42.54 -23.31
C VAL A 505 74.42 -43.29 -24.63
N ASP A 506 73.69 -42.92 -25.68
CA ASP A 506 73.82 -43.56 -27.00
C ASP A 506 75.16 -43.22 -27.66
N ALA A 507 75.67 -41.99 -27.51
CA ALA A 507 77.04 -41.66 -27.90
C ALA A 507 78.08 -42.50 -27.13
N GLY A 508 77.86 -42.76 -25.84
CA GLY A 508 78.69 -43.65 -25.03
C GLY A 508 78.67 -45.11 -25.49
N LYS A 509 77.48 -45.66 -25.82
CA LYS A 509 77.33 -47.02 -26.35
C LYS A 509 77.94 -47.17 -27.75
N ALA A 510 77.83 -46.15 -28.61
CA ALA A 510 78.47 -46.13 -29.92
C ALA A 510 80.00 -46.18 -29.78
N ARG A 511 80.57 -45.44 -28.84
CA ARG A 511 82.01 -45.44 -28.55
C ARG A 511 82.49 -46.81 -28.05
N GLN A 512 81.77 -47.43 -27.12
CA GLN A 512 82.08 -48.79 -26.62
C GLN A 512 81.94 -49.88 -27.70
N ARG A 513 80.95 -49.79 -28.60
CA ARG A 513 80.84 -50.71 -29.75
C ARG A 513 82.03 -50.54 -30.70
N SER A 514 82.52 -49.32 -30.92
CA SER A 514 83.69 -49.07 -31.78
C SER A 514 84.97 -49.66 -31.18
N GLU A 515 85.14 -49.58 -29.85
CA GLU A 515 86.31 -50.11 -29.15
C GLU A 515 86.29 -51.64 -29.13
N LYS A 516 85.17 -52.27 -28.79
CA LYS A 516 85.03 -53.74 -28.90
C LYS A 516 85.22 -54.24 -30.33
N ARG A 517 84.74 -53.51 -31.34
CA ARG A 517 84.97 -53.86 -32.75
C ARG A 517 86.45 -53.79 -33.11
N ARG A 518 87.18 -52.80 -32.59
CA ARG A 518 88.63 -52.65 -32.80
C ARG A 518 89.43 -53.76 -32.11
N GLU A 519 89.05 -54.09 -30.87
CA GLU A 519 89.67 -55.17 -30.08
C GLU A 519 89.46 -56.56 -30.72
N ILE A 520 88.27 -56.81 -31.28
CA ILE A 520 87.99 -58.05 -32.03
C ILE A 520 88.80 -58.09 -33.33
N LEU A 521 88.91 -56.97 -34.06
CA LEU A 521 89.72 -56.88 -35.28
C LEU A 521 91.22 -57.10 -35.01
N GLU A 522 91.75 -56.64 -33.87
CA GLU A 522 93.14 -56.91 -33.47
C GLU A 522 93.38 -58.37 -33.04
N ARG A 523 92.40 -59.01 -32.38
CA ARG A 523 92.55 -60.39 -31.89
C ARG A 523 92.39 -61.47 -32.96
N TRP A 524 91.69 -61.18 -34.05
CA TRP A 524 91.36 -62.18 -35.09
C TRP A 524 91.80 -61.77 -36.50
N GLY A 525 92.51 -60.65 -36.64
CA GLY A 525 93.09 -60.17 -37.89
C GLY A 525 94.57 -60.56 -38.05
N ARG A 526 94.85 -61.85 -38.25
CA ARG A 526 96.05 -62.35 -38.93
C ARG A 526 95.71 -63.56 -39.79
#